data_AF-A0A8T0I3L0-F1
#
_entry.id   AF-A0A8T0I3L0-F1
#
_cell.length_a   1.000
_cell.length_b   1.000
_cell.length_c   1.000
_cell.angle_alpha   90.00
_cell.angle_beta   90.00
_cell.angle_gamma   90.00
#
_symmetry.space_group_name_H-M   'P 1'
#
loop_
_entity.id
_entity.type
_entity.pdbx_description
1 polymer ?
#
loop_
_entity_poly.entity_id
_entity_poly.type
_entity_poly.pdbx_seq_one_letter_code
_entity_poly.pdbx_strand_id
1 'polypeptide(L)'
;MQKRSKFIRNKGEEKKVGREDLLSDKKLRLTDIVWTAREAIWWVLVRVFKVLQIIKAAVQALFQIILPEKFVARVESAIRDTREGLVTAAIRSWPATWAVRVIMDRFGTRGVRMAWYDPEKADEDVLQGYSKPLQCKDWERALLEFALAMAVNPAADMKSKESLGTKAIPFCCAVLVVTGNTHHLVPAWNARRLAVALPNTKFELVKRCGHLPQEETPDELLSIIERFLAKTFPSDSTSKPLHVPT
;
A
#
# COMPACT_ATOMS: atom_id res chain seq x y z
N MET A 1 -66.42 -18.01 61.84
CA MET A 1 -67.75 -17.43 61.50
C MET A 1 -67.52 -16.12 60.74
N GLN A 2 -68.35 -15.64 59.81
CA GLN A 2 -69.37 -16.28 58.95
C GLN A 2 -69.66 -15.34 57.75
N LYS A 3 -69.94 -15.87 56.55
CA LYS A 3 -70.22 -15.07 55.33
C LYS A 3 -71.62 -14.43 55.37
N ARG A 4 -71.79 -13.27 54.71
CA ARG A 4 -72.96 -12.99 53.81
C ARG A 4 -72.71 -11.82 52.85
N SER A 5 -73.59 -11.67 51.85
CA SER A 5 -73.44 -10.83 50.64
C SER A 5 -74.82 -10.40 50.13
N LYS A 6 -74.91 -9.26 49.40
CA LYS A 6 -75.90 -9.03 48.31
C LYS A 6 -75.59 -7.78 47.44
N PHE A 7 -76.34 -7.62 46.35
CA PHE A 7 -76.16 -6.69 45.20
C PHE A 7 -77.24 -5.56 45.26
N ILE A 8 -77.56 -4.65 44.30
CA ILE A 8 -77.53 -4.60 42.81
C ILE A 8 -77.44 -3.12 42.32
N ARG A 9 -77.09 -2.91 41.03
CA ARG A 9 -77.60 -1.86 40.09
C ARG A 9 -76.63 -0.74 39.62
N ASN A 10 -76.51 -0.62 38.29
CA ASN A 10 -75.83 0.44 37.52
C ASN A 10 -76.70 1.72 37.43
N LYS A 11 -76.22 2.97 37.35
CA LYS A 11 -74.85 3.56 37.29
C LYS A 11 -73.97 3.16 36.08
N GLY A 12 -74.57 3.09 34.88
CA GLY A 12 -73.91 2.61 33.66
C GLY A 12 -73.09 3.65 32.89
N GLU A 13 -73.74 4.73 32.40
CA GLU A 13 -73.24 5.44 31.21
C GLU A 13 -72.60 6.80 31.48
N GLU A 14 -73.12 7.63 32.39
CA GLU A 14 -72.39 8.83 32.88
C GLU A 14 -71.00 8.46 33.44
N LYS A 15 -70.87 7.24 33.98
CA LYS A 15 -69.62 6.67 34.46
C LYS A 15 -68.60 6.31 33.37
N LYS A 16 -68.96 6.33 32.08
CA LYS A 16 -68.00 6.13 30.98
C LYS A 16 -67.27 7.43 30.68
N VAL A 17 -67.99 8.49 30.31
CA VAL A 17 -67.41 9.79 29.90
C VAL A 17 -66.43 10.31 30.95
N GLY A 18 -66.89 10.51 32.19
CA GLY A 18 -66.01 10.99 33.27
C GLY A 18 -64.90 10.02 33.67
N ARG A 19 -64.97 8.74 33.29
CA ARG A 19 -63.87 7.77 33.47
C ARG A 19 -62.86 7.86 32.32
N GLU A 20 -63.30 8.14 31.10
CA GLU A 20 -62.45 8.34 29.94
C GLU A 20 -61.66 9.65 30.07
N ASP A 21 -62.28 10.74 30.54
CA ASP A 21 -61.59 11.99 30.90
C ASP A 21 -60.56 11.78 32.02
N LEU A 22 -60.94 11.08 33.09
CA LEU A 22 -60.02 10.71 34.19
C LEU A 22 -58.90 9.74 33.77
N LEU A 23 -59.06 9.00 32.67
CA LEU A 23 -58.00 8.20 32.07
C LEU A 23 -57.11 9.05 31.15
N SER A 24 -57.66 10.09 30.53
CA SER A 24 -56.93 11.06 29.70
C SER A 24 -55.99 11.93 30.54
N ASP A 25 -56.50 12.61 31.58
CA ASP A 25 -55.69 13.42 32.51
C ASP A 25 -54.58 12.58 33.18
N LYS A 26 -54.89 11.33 33.57
CA LYS A 26 -53.87 10.42 34.14
C LYS A 26 -52.83 9.97 33.13
N LYS A 27 -53.18 9.78 31.86
CA LYS A 27 -52.19 9.54 30.79
C LYS A 27 -51.31 10.76 30.57
N LEU A 28 -51.90 11.96 30.53
CA LEU A 28 -51.19 13.22 30.31
C LEU A 28 -50.13 13.46 31.41
N ARG A 29 -50.55 13.39 32.68
CA ARG A 29 -49.65 13.47 33.84
C ARG A 29 -48.56 12.41 33.84
N LEU A 30 -48.87 11.19 33.39
CA LEU A 30 -47.88 10.12 33.29
C LEU A 30 -46.86 10.40 32.18
N THR A 31 -47.27 10.95 31.04
CA THR A 31 -46.34 11.39 29.99
C THR A 31 -45.46 12.56 30.46
N ASP A 32 -45.99 13.49 31.24
CA ASP A 32 -45.21 14.62 31.79
C ASP A 32 -44.16 14.13 32.81
N ILE A 33 -44.51 13.18 33.67
CA ILE A 33 -43.59 12.54 34.64
C ILE A 33 -42.50 11.73 33.91
N VAL A 34 -42.87 10.96 32.88
CA VAL A 34 -41.89 10.22 32.07
C VAL A 34 -40.98 11.16 31.27
N TRP A 35 -41.51 12.26 30.74
CA TRP A 35 -40.73 13.25 30.00
C TRP A 35 -39.76 14.00 30.92
N THR A 36 -40.22 14.54 32.05
CA THR A 36 -39.36 15.22 33.04
C THR A 36 -38.29 14.29 33.62
N ALA A 37 -38.63 13.02 33.92
CA ALA A 37 -37.65 12.02 34.32
C ALA A 37 -36.61 11.74 33.22
N ARG A 38 -37.04 11.63 31.95
CA ARG A 38 -36.14 11.45 30.80
C ARG A 38 -35.17 12.62 30.66
N GLU A 39 -35.65 13.86 30.74
CA GLU A 39 -34.80 15.04 30.65
C GLU A 39 -33.82 15.15 31.84
N ALA A 40 -34.26 14.81 33.05
CA ALA A 40 -33.38 14.75 34.23
C ALA A 40 -32.27 13.70 34.05
N ILE A 41 -32.61 12.49 33.58
CA ILE A 41 -31.65 11.42 33.26
C ILE A 41 -30.69 11.87 32.16
N TRP A 42 -31.20 12.52 31.10
CA TRP A 42 -30.39 13.05 30.00
C TRP A 42 -29.39 14.10 30.49
N TRP A 43 -29.81 15.04 31.34
CA TRP A 43 -28.91 16.03 31.95
C TRP A 43 -27.84 15.38 32.84
N VAL A 44 -28.16 14.33 33.60
CA VAL A 44 -27.17 13.56 34.38
C VAL A 44 -26.19 12.87 33.44
N LEU A 45 -26.65 12.18 32.40
CA LEU A 45 -25.80 11.48 31.42
C LEU A 45 -24.85 12.47 30.69
N VAL A 46 -25.35 13.62 30.26
CA VAL A 46 -24.54 14.69 29.65
C VAL A 46 -23.48 15.22 30.63
N ARG A 47 -23.79 15.32 31.92
CA ARG A 47 -22.86 15.80 32.95
C ARG A 47 -21.78 14.77 33.28
N VAL A 48 -22.15 13.48 33.38
CA VAL A 48 -21.22 12.35 33.51
C VAL A 48 -20.31 12.26 32.29
N PHE A 49 -20.85 12.38 31.08
CA PHE A 49 -20.04 12.39 29.84
C PHE A 49 -19.02 13.53 29.83
N LYS A 50 -19.41 14.75 30.24
CA LYS A 50 -18.46 15.88 30.37
C LYS A 50 -17.35 15.60 31.39
N VAL A 51 -17.66 14.98 32.53
CA VAL A 51 -16.64 14.57 33.52
C VAL A 51 -15.70 13.51 32.94
N LEU A 52 -16.20 12.52 32.20
CA LEU A 52 -15.38 11.51 31.54
C LEU A 52 -14.44 12.12 30.48
N GLN A 53 -14.87 13.14 29.73
CA GLN A 53 -13.98 13.86 28.80
C GLN A 53 -12.88 14.63 29.54
N ILE A 54 -13.18 15.25 30.69
CA ILE A 54 -12.18 15.94 31.53
C ILE A 54 -11.16 14.95 32.09
N ILE A 55 -11.61 13.80 32.59
CA ILE A 55 -10.72 12.73 33.08
C ILE A 55 -9.83 12.21 31.96
N LYS A 56 -10.39 11.94 30.76
CA LYS A 56 -9.63 11.54 29.57
C LYS A 56 -8.56 12.58 29.21
N ALA A 57 -8.91 13.86 29.19
CA ALA A 57 -7.97 14.93 28.87
C ALA A 57 -6.85 15.05 29.91
N ALA A 58 -7.17 14.91 31.21
CA ALA A 58 -6.18 14.91 32.28
C ALA A 58 -5.21 13.72 32.21
N VAL A 59 -5.72 12.51 31.95
CA VAL A 59 -4.89 11.31 31.73
C VAL A 59 -4.00 11.46 30.49
N GLN A 60 -4.54 12.01 29.39
CA GLN A 60 -3.77 12.25 28.16
C GLN A 60 -2.68 13.32 28.38
N ALA A 61 -2.95 14.37 29.17
CA ALA A 61 -1.94 15.37 29.54
C ALA A 61 -0.83 14.77 30.43
N LEU A 62 -1.20 13.97 31.44
CA LEU A 62 -0.24 13.21 32.27
C LEU A 62 0.65 12.29 31.42
N PHE A 63 0.07 11.58 30.46
CA PHE A 63 0.80 10.71 29.54
C PHE A 63 1.80 11.50 28.68
N GLN A 64 1.40 12.66 28.14
CA GLN A 64 2.28 13.55 27.36
C GLN A 64 3.41 14.19 28.18
N ILE A 65 3.20 14.39 29.49
CA ILE A 65 4.23 14.88 30.42
C ILE A 65 5.25 13.78 30.73
N ILE A 66 4.78 12.54 30.96
CA ILE A 66 5.63 11.39 31.29
C ILE A 66 6.40 10.88 30.05
N LEU A 67 5.75 10.88 28.88
CA LEU A 67 6.32 10.49 27.59
C LEU A 67 5.93 11.51 26.51
N PRO A 68 6.69 12.61 26.36
CA PRO A 68 6.47 13.55 25.26
C PRO A 68 6.59 12.84 23.91
N GLU A 69 5.67 13.10 22.97
CA GLU A 69 5.72 12.49 21.62
C GLU A 69 7.07 12.69 20.93
N LYS A 70 7.69 13.88 21.10
CA LYS A 70 9.03 14.19 20.58
C LYS A 70 10.15 13.37 21.22
N PHE A 71 9.98 12.88 22.45
CA PHE A 71 10.91 11.96 23.11
C PHE A 71 10.69 10.53 22.58
N VAL A 72 9.45 10.06 22.51
CA VAL A 72 9.12 8.73 21.97
C VAL A 72 9.62 8.59 20.52
N ALA A 73 9.32 9.56 19.66
CA ALA A 73 9.78 9.57 18.27
C ALA A 73 11.32 9.65 18.14
N ARG A 74 12.00 10.35 19.07
CA ARG A 74 13.47 10.42 19.12
C ARG A 74 14.08 9.08 19.54
N VAL A 75 13.48 8.40 20.52
CA VAL A 75 13.90 7.04 20.96
C VAL A 75 13.63 6.02 19.86
N GLU A 76 12.48 6.08 19.19
CA GLU A 76 12.16 5.24 18.04
C GLU A 76 13.17 5.45 16.90
N SER A 77 13.53 6.71 16.59
CA SER A 77 14.60 6.99 15.62
C SER A 77 15.94 6.44 16.11
N ALA A 78 16.42 6.79 17.30
CA ALA A 78 17.70 6.31 17.80
C ALA A 78 17.82 4.77 17.77
N ILE A 79 16.72 4.05 18.09
CA ILE A 79 16.67 2.58 18.00
C ILE A 79 16.69 2.11 16.54
N ARG A 80 15.90 2.73 15.65
CA ARG A 80 15.90 2.45 14.21
C ARG A 80 17.26 2.71 13.59
N ASP A 81 17.81 3.90 13.79
CA ASP A 81 19.06 4.37 13.19
C ASP A 81 20.24 3.50 13.68
N THR A 82 20.24 3.09 14.96
CA THR A 82 21.21 2.11 15.51
C THR A 82 21.02 0.72 14.89
N ARG A 83 19.78 0.24 14.74
CA ARG A 83 19.47 -1.04 14.11
C ARG A 83 19.86 -1.05 12.64
N GLU A 84 19.61 0.02 11.90
CA GLU A 84 19.99 0.20 10.49
C GLU A 84 21.51 0.26 10.36
N GLY A 85 22.21 0.96 11.25
CA GLY A 85 23.67 0.93 11.34
C GLY A 85 24.23 -0.48 11.58
N LEU A 86 23.68 -1.22 12.54
CA LEU A 86 24.10 -2.60 12.84
C LEU A 86 23.78 -3.59 11.71
N VAL A 87 22.58 -3.50 11.10
CA VAL A 87 22.20 -4.31 9.93
C VAL A 87 23.10 -4.01 8.75
N THR A 88 23.39 -2.73 8.48
CA THR A 88 24.29 -2.31 7.40
C THR A 88 25.72 -2.77 7.64
N ALA A 89 26.21 -2.71 8.89
CA ALA A 89 27.54 -3.22 9.25
C ALA A 89 27.64 -4.76 9.15
N ALA A 90 26.60 -5.48 9.57
CA ALA A 90 26.51 -6.93 9.43
C ALA A 90 26.43 -7.36 7.95
N ILE A 91 25.74 -6.60 7.11
CA ILE A 91 25.68 -6.85 5.66
C ILE A 91 27.00 -6.48 4.98
N ARG A 92 27.71 -5.43 5.41
CA ARG A 92 29.05 -5.09 4.89
C ARG A 92 30.19 -5.98 5.45
N SER A 93 29.87 -7.09 6.13
CA SER A 93 30.85 -7.97 6.76
C SER A 93 31.44 -9.02 5.82
N TRP A 94 32.65 -9.51 6.14
CA TRP A 94 33.31 -10.58 5.38
C TRP A 94 32.48 -11.89 5.25
N PRO A 95 31.76 -12.38 6.28
CA PRO A 95 30.89 -13.54 6.12
C PRO A 95 29.75 -13.31 5.10
N ALA A 96 29.22 -12.08 5.02
CA ALA A 96 28.16 -11.74 4.07
C ALA A 96 28.68 -11.65 2.63
N THR A 97 29.85 -11.03 2.40
CA THR A 97 30.47 -11.01 1.06
C THR A 97 30.91 -12.40 0.61
N TRP A 98 31.42 -13.24 1.51
CA TRP A 98 31.69 -14.66 1.25
C TRP A 98 30.41 -15.43 0.87
N ALA A 99 29.30 -15.23 1.60
CA ALA A 99 28.03 -15.89 1.30
C ALA A 99 27.46 -15.47 -0.08
N VAL A 100 27.60 -14.20 -0.47
CA VAL A 100 27.21 -13.73 -1.81
C VAL A 100 27.98 -14.47 -2.92
N ARG A 101 29.31 -14.67 -2.76
CA ARG A 101 30.11 -15.47 -3.70
C ARG A 101 29.56 -16.89 -3.83
N VAL A 102 29.43 -17.62 -2.70
CA VAL A 102 28.92 -19.00 -2.68
C VAL A 102 27.52 -19.15 -3.30
N ILE A 103 26.65 -18.15 -3.13
CA ILE A 103 25.32 -18.13 -3.75
C ILE A 103 25.42 -17.94 -5.26
N MET A 104 26.22 -16.99 -5.74
CA MET A 104 26.36 -16.72 -7.18
C MET A 104 27.09 -17.85 -7.90
N ASP A 105 28.15 -18.42 -7.32
CA ASP A 105 28.89 -19.56 -7.87
C ASP A 105 27.99 -20.78 -8.08
N ARG A 106 26.97 -20.96 -7.21
CA ARG A 106 26.07 -22.12 -7.24
C ARG A 106 24.73 -21.91 -7.95
N PHE A 107 24.25 -20.66 -8.02
CA PHE A 107 22.91 -20.35 -8.54
C PHE A 107 22.88 -19.26 -9.63
N GLY A 108 23.98 -18.53 -9.87
CA GLY A 108 24.02 -17.40 -10.81
C GLY A 108 23.63 -17.80 -12.23
N THR A 109 24.31 -18.80 -12.81
CA THR A 109 24.01 -19.30 -14.17
C THR A 109 22.59 -19.85 -14.31
N ARG A 110 22.05 -20.49 -13.25
CA ARG A 110 20.64 -20.90 -13.19
C ARG A 110 19.69 -19.69 -13.12
N GLY A 111 20.06 -18.65 -12.40
CA GLY A 111 19.33 -17.37 -12.35
C GLY A 111 19.22 -16.73 -13.73
N VAL A 112 20.34 -16.70 -14.47
CA VAL A 112 20.38 -16.25 -15.88
C VAL A 112 19.47 -17.14 -16.73
N ARG A 113 19.63 -18.47 -16.74
CA ARG A 113 18.77 -19.37 -17.54
C ARG A 113 17.26 -19.27 -17.22
N MET A 114 16.88 -18.93 -15.99
CA MET A 114 15.46 -18.69 -15.61
C MET A 114 14.91 -17.33 -16.06
N ALA A 115 15.75 -16.41 -16.59
CA ALA A 115 15.29 -15.14 -17.14
C ALA A 115 14.75 -15.28 -18.57
N TRP A 116 15.21 -16.27 -19.36
CA TRP A 116 14.77 -16.51 -20.74
C TRP A 116 13.45 -17.29 -20.79
N TYR A 117 12.67 -17.12 -21.87
CA TYR A 117 11.58 -18.04 -22.23
C TYR A 117 12.09 -19.44 -22.60
N ASP A 118 13.27 -19.49 -23.21
CA ASP A 118 13.93 -20.69 -23.70
C ASP A 118 15.29 -20.84 -23.01
N PRO A 119 15.37 -21.61 -21.91
CA PRO A 119 16.58 -21.71 -21.09
C PRO A 119 17.81 -22.30 -21.80
N GLU A 120 17.63 -22.92 -22.98
CA GLU A 120 18.73 -23.45 -23.79
C GLU A 120 19.43 -22.34 -24.60
N LYS A 121 18.71 -21.26 -24.96
CA LYS A 121 19.27 -20.09 -25.66
C LYS A 121 20.17 -19.19 -24.83
N ALA A 122 20.13 -19.31 -23.50
CA ALA A 122 21.17 -18.76 -22.65
C ALA A 122 22.39 -19.70 -22.68
N ASP A 123 23.12 -19.68 -23.79
CA ASP A 123 24.28 -20.53 -24.05
C ASP A 123 25.51 -20.17 -23.18
N GLU A 124 26.64 -20.83 -23.42
CA GLU A 124 27.83 -20.62 -22.58
C GLU A 124 28.50 -19.25 -22.82
N ASP A 125 28.34 -18.64 -24.00
CA ASP A 125 28.86 -17.30 -24.29
C ASP A 125 28.00 -16.24 -23.58
N VAL A 126 26.67 -16.41 -23.57
CA VAL A 126 25.75 -15.61 -22.74
C VAL A 126 26.09 -15.78 -21.26
N LEU A 127 26.24 -17.02 -20.77
CA LEU A 127 26.57 -17.27 -19.37
C LEU A 127 27.94 -16.69 -18.97
N GLN A 128 28.95 -16.76 -19.84
CA GLN A 128 30.23 -16.12 -19.63
C GLN A 128 30.07 -14.59 -19.57
N GLY A 129 29.25 -14.00 -20.46
CA GLY A 129 28.91 -12.58 -20.46
C GLY A 129 28.36 -12.10 -19.12
N TYR A 130 27.37 -12.81 -18.56
CA TYR A 130 26.79 -12.49 -17.24
C TYR A 130 27.71 -12.82 -16.06
N SER A 131 28.65 -13.77 -16.22
CA SER A 131 29.61 -14.16 -15.17
C SER A 131 30.85 -13.26 -15.11
N LYS A 132 31.25 -12.65 -16.22
CA LYS A 132 32.46 -11.81 -16.33
C LYS A 132 32.48 -10.58 -15.41
N PRO A 133 31.36 -9.86 -15.16
CA PRO A 133 31.31 -8.82 -14.12
C PRO A 133 31.62 -9.35 -12.70
N LEU A 134 31.32 -10.62 -12.42
CA LEU A 134 31.59 -11.30 -11.14
C LEU A 134 33.06 -11.71 -10.97
N GLN A 135 33.95 -11.17 -11.81
CA GLN A 135 35.40 -11.33 -11.72
C GLN A 135 36.12 -10.01 -11.42
N CYS A 136 35.40 -8.88 -11.36
CA CYS A 136 36.00 -7.60 -11.01
C CYS A 136 36.25 -7.49 -9.50
N LYS A 137 37.16 -6.61 -9.10
CA LYS A 137 37.51 -6.44 -7.68
C LYS A 137 36.30 -5.88 -6.91
N ASP A 138 36.03 -6.45 -5.74
CA ASP A 138 34.96 -6.03 -4.81
C ASP A 138 33.53 -6.15 -5.40
N TRP A 139 33.32 -6.99 -6.43
CA TRP A 139 32.02 -7.17 -7.11
C TRP A 139 30.90 -7.58 -6.16
N GLU A 140 31.17 -8.50 -5.24
CA GLU A 140 30.16 -9.01 -4.31
C GLU A 140 29.72 -7.93 -3.33
N ARG A 141 30.60 -6.97 -3.03
CA ARG A 141 30.25 -5.79 -2.26
C ARG A 141 29.38 -4.84 -3.09
N ALA A 142 29.70 -4.60 -4.37
CA ALA A 142 28.87 -3.75 -5.23
C ALA A 142 27.42 -4.27 -5.35
N LEU A 143 27.24 -5.57 -5.56
CA LEU A 143 25.92 -6.22 -5.57
C LEU A 143 25.19 -6.07 -4.22
N LEU A 144 25.93 -6.14 -3.12
CA LEU A 144 25.37 -6.11 -1.77
C LEU A 144 25.03 -4.68 -1.29
N GLU A 145 25.80 -3.67 -1.69
CA GLU A 145 25.47 -2.25 -1.50
C GLU A 145 24.25 -1.84 -2.38
N PHE A 146 24.10 -2.42 -3.59
CA PHE A 146 22.89 -2.27 -4.41
C PHE A 146 21.66 -2.91 -3.76
N ALA A 147 21.78 -4.14 -3.25
CA ALA A 147 20.71 -4.80 -2.49
C ALA A 147 20.35 -4.03 -1.22
N LEU A 148 21.34 -3.46 -0.50
CA LEU A 148 21.12 -2.55 0.63
C LEU A 148 20.32 -1.31 0.22
N ALA A 149 20.73 -0.63 -0.86
CA ALA A 149 20.03 0.56 -1.35
C ALA A 149 18.55 0.24 -1.66
N MET A 150 18.28 -0.91 -2.27
CA MET A 150 16.90 -1.36 -2.58
C MET A 150 16.12 -1.84 -1.34
N ALA A 151 16.79 -2.33 -0.29
CA ALA A 151 16.12 -2.81 0.93
C ALA A 151 15.89 -1.70 1.99
N VAL A 152 16.79 -0.72 2.06
CA VAL A 152 16.70 0.44 2.99
C VAL A 152 15.89 1.58 2.36
N ASN A 153 15.95 1.74 1.04
CA ASN A 153 15.20 2.75 0.29
C ASN A 153 14.27 2.10 -0.77
N PRO A 154 13.38 1.14 -0.39
CA PRO A 154 12.53 0.38 -1.34
C PRO A 154 11.56 1.28 -2.12
N ALA A 155 11.21 2.41 -1.53
CA ALA A 155 11.11 3.68 -2.26
C ALA A 155 11.43 4.81 -1.27
N ALA A 156 11.86 5.95 -1.80
CA ALA A 156 11.74 7.21 -1.07
C ALA A 156 10.24 7.51 -0.92
N ASP A 157 9.71 7.11 0.24
CA ASP A 157 8.30 7.17 0.65
C ASP A 157 7.28 6.28 -0.09
N MET A 158 7.42 4.96 0.02
CA MET A 158 6.27 4.02 -0.17
C MET A 158 5.31 3.96 1.04
N LYS A 159 5.48 4.83 2.06
CA LYS A 159 4.43 5.09 3.07
C LYS A 159 3.39 6.08 2.54
N SER A 160 3.67 6.77 1.43
CA SER A 160 2.65 7.34 0.54
C SER A 160 1.76 6.21 -0.01
N LYS A 161 0.73 5.86 0.78
CA LYS A 161 -0.39 5.00 0.37
C LYS A 161 -1.30 5.66 -0.66
N GLU A 162 -0.97 6.88 -1.09
CA GLU A 162 -1.39 7.42 -2.37
C GLU A 162 -0.80 6.53 -3.47
N SER A 163 -1.60 5.56 -3.89
CA SER A 163 -1.27 4.67 -5.00
C SER A 163 -0.79 5.44 -6.24
N LEU A 164 -0.04 4.74 -7.10
CA LEU A 164 0.33 5.19 -8.45
C LEU A 164 -0.89 5.49 -9.35
N GLY A 165 -2.13 5.32 -8.87
CA GLY A 165 -3.38 5.74 -9.53
C GLY A 165 -4.17 6.84 -8.79
N THR A 166 -3.61 7.51 -7.78
CA THR A 166 -4.33 8.56 -7.00
C THR A 166 -3.68 9.94 -7.03
N LYS A 167 -2.35 10.05 -7.19
CA LYS A 167 -1.71 11.29 -7.63
C LYS A 167 -1.25 11.10 -9.06
N ALA A 168 -1.89 11.81 -9.99
CA ALA A 168 -1.44 11.92 -11.36
C ALA A 168 -0.11 12.68 -11.36
N ILE A 169 1.01 11.94 -11.34
CA ILE A 169 2.33 12.49 -11.65
C ILE A 169 2.22 13.10 -13.07
N PRO A 170 2.58 14.37 -13.29
CA PRO A 170 2.42 15.03 -14.59
C PRO A 170 3.48 14.56 -15.60
N PHE A 171 3.40 13.28 -15.98
CA PHE A 171 4.15 12.70 -17.08
C PHE A 171 3.58 13.20 -18.42
N CYS A 172 4.03 14.39 -18.81
CA CYS A 172 3.73 14.99 -20.11
C CYS A 172 4.48 14.29 -21.28
N CYS A 173 5.45 13.43 -20.99
CA CYS A 173 6.11 12.59 -21.98
C CYS A 173 5.22 11.39 -22.38
N ALA A 174 5.38 10.91 -23.61
CA ALA A 174 4.89 9.59 -23.98
C ALA A 174 5.77 8.51 -23.33
N VAL A 175 5.15 7.39 -22.94
CA VAL A 175 5.83 6.27 -22.26
C VAL A 175 5.62 4.99 -23.06
N LEU A 176 6.65 4.15 -23.16
CA LEU A 176 6.58 2.81 -23.72
C LEU A 176 6.86 1.78 -22.62
N VAL A 177 5.96 0.83 -22.42
CA VAL A 177 6.14 -0.31 -21.52
C VAL A 177 6.12 -1.59 -22.35
N VAL A 178 7.27 -2.24 -22.48
CA VAL A 178 7.43 -3.54 -23.15
C VAL A 178 7.69 -4.62 -22.11
N THR A 179 7.15 -5.82 -22.30
CA THR A 179 7.46 -6.99 -21.47
C THR A 179 7.28 -8.29 -22.27
N GLY A 180 7.98 -9.35 -21.89
CA GLY A 180 7.75 -10.69 -22.43
C GLY A 180 6.52 -11.36 -21.78
N ASN A 181 5.81 -12.20 -22.53
CA ASN A 181 4.61 -12.87 -22.04
C ASN A 181 4.87 -14.07 -21.12
N THR A 182 6.11 -14.55 -21.05
CA THR A 182 6.52 -15.80 -20.38
C THR A 182 7.63 -15.55 -19.36
N HIS A 183 7.45 -14.51 -18.56
CA HIS A 183 8.46 -13.98 -17.65
C HIS A 183 8.41 -14.68 -16.28
N HIS A 184 9.39 -15.54 -15.99
CA HIS A 184 9.42 -16.36 -14.77
C HIS A 184 9.84 -15.61 -13.49
N LEU A 185 10.65 -14.55 -13.63
CA LEU A 185 11.16 -13.77 -12.49
C LEU A 185 10.19 -12.67 -12.02
N VAL A 186 9.50 -11.98 -12.93
CA VAL A 186 8.53 -10.92 -12.61
C VAL A 186 7.26 -11.13 -13.45
N PRO A 187 6.10 -11.40 -12.84
CA PRO A 187 4.88 -11.64 -13.61
C PRO A 187 4.48 -10.46 -14.50
N ALA A 188 4.17 -10.72 -15.77
CA ALA A 188 3.80 -9.71 -16.77
C ALA A 188 2.56 -8.85 -16.39
N TRP A 189 1.78 -9.25 -15.38
CA TRP A 189 0.72 -8.42 -14.82
C TRP A 189 1.26 -7.15 -14.13
N ASN A 190 2.50 -7.14 -13.62
CA ASN A 190 3.14 -5.96 -13.06
C ASN A 190 3.29 -4.86 -14.13
N ALA A 191 3.90 -5.19 -15.26
CA ALA A 191 4.06 -4.26 -16.39
C ALA A 191 2.71 -3.79 -16.94
N ARG A 192 1.71 -4.68 -17.03
CA ARG A 192 0.34 -4.31 -17.41
C ARG A 192 -0.30 -3.32 -16.42
N ARG A 193 -0.13 -3.51 -15.10
CA ARG A 193 -0.63 -2.56 -14.09
C ARG A 193 0.09 -1.22 -14.14
N LEU A 194 1.41 -1.22 -14.36
CA LEU A 194 2.19 0.00 -14.56
C LEU A 194 1.67 0.80 -15.76
N ALA A 195 1.43 0.13 -16.89
CA ALA A 195 0.92 0.77 -18.10
C ALA A 195 -0.54 1.26 -18.02
N VAL A 196 -1.32 0.81 -17.02
CA VAL A 196 -2.65 1.33 -16.70
C VAL A 196 -2.58 2.49 -15.70
N ALA A 197 -1.54 2.56 -14.87
CA ALA A 197 -1.33 3.61 -13.88
C ALA A 197 -0.69 4.89 -14.48
N LEU A 198 0.11 4.75 -15.53
CA LEU A 198 0.80 5.87 -16.17
C LEU A 198 -0.03 6.50 -17.31
N PRO A 199 -0.11 7.85 -17.42
CA PRO A 199 -0.71 8.53 -18.56
C PRO A 199 0.15 8.35 -19.81
N ASN A 200 -0.40 8.69 -20.99
CA ASN A 200 0.33 8.72 -22.28
C ASN A 200 1.12 7.44 -22.62
N THR A 201 0.71 6.30 -22.06
CA THR A 201 1.49 5.05 -22.10
C THR A 201 1.02 4.10 -23.20
N LYS A 202 1.97 3.62 -24.00
CA LYS A 202 1.82 2.50 -24.92
C LYS A 202 2.35 1.23 -24.26
N PHE A 203 1.50 0.22 -24.11
CA PHE A 203 1.90 -1.14 -23.71
C PHE A 203 2.13 -2.01 -24.96
N GLU A 204 3.19 -2.83 -24.94
CA GLU A 204 3.39 -3.96 -25.86
C GLU A 204 3.82 -5.22 -25.10
N LEU A 205 3.40 -6.38 -25.62
CA LEU A 205 3.61 -7.69 -25.01
C LEU A 205 4.25 -8.63 -26.04
N VAL A 206 5.56 -8.83 -25.92
CA VAL A 206 6.34 -9.70 -26.81
C VAL A 206 5.98 -11.17 -26.53
N LYS A 207 5.79 -11.97 -27.58
CA LYS A 207 5.40 -13.39 -27.48
C LYS A 207 6.63 -14.29 -27.51
N ARG A 208 6.63 -15.35 -26.70
CA ARG A 208 7.73 -16.33 -26.56
C ARG A 208 9.04 -15.64 -26.12
N CYS A 209 8.90 -14.72 -25.18
CA CYS A 209 9.98 -13.93 -24.58
C CYS A 209 9.79 -13.91 -23.05
N GLY A 210 10.90 -14.03 -22.32
CA GLY A 210 10.96 -14.01 -20.87
C GLY A 210 11.14 -12.60 -20.33
N HIS A 211 12.26 -12.37 -19.65
CA HIS A 211 12.61 -11.14 -18.96
C HIS A 211 13.29 -10.12 -19.87
N LEU A 212 14.00 -10.57 -20.92
CA LEU A 212 15.02 -9.77 -21.61
C LEU A 212 14.75 -9.69 -23.12
N PRO A 213 13.73 -8.92 -23.58
CA PRO A 213 13.41 -8.77 -25.00
C PRO A 213 14.59 -8.29 -25.87
N GLN A 214 15.58 -7.60 -25.28
CA GLN A 214 16.79 -7.14 -25.96
C GLN A 214 17.82 -8.26 -26.23
N GLU A 215 17.76 -9.37 -25.49
CA GLU A 215 18.59 -10.57 -25.70
C GLU A 215 17.82 -11.61 -26.51
N GLU A 216 16.53 -11.79 -26.19
CA GLU A 216 15.70 -12.88 -26.72
C GLU A 216 15.05 -12.57 -28.08
N THR A 217 14.75 -11.30 -28.33
CA THR A 217 13.94 -10.82 -29.47
C THR A 217 14.37 -9.41 -29.94
N PRO A 218 15.66 -9.14 -30.19
CA PRO A 218 16.18 -7.79 -30.42
C PRO A 218 15.46 -7.07 -31.57
N ASP A 219 15.18 -7.76 -32.68
CA ASP A 219 14.49 -7.18 -33.84
C ASP A 219 13.04 -6.77 -33.55
N GLU A 220 12.29 -7.59 -32.78
CA GLU A 220 10.91 -7.28 -32.40
C GLU A 220 10.88 -6.10 -31.42
N LEU A 221 11.82 -6.06 -30.46
CA LEU A 221 11.98 -4.93 -29.53
C LEU A 221 12.35 -3.64 -30.27
N LEU A 222 13.36 -3.68 -31.15
CA LEU A 222 13.78 -2.53 -31.95
C LEU A 222 12.61 -2.01 -32.79
N SER A 223 11.91 -2.90 -33.49
CA SER A 223 10.76 -2.53 -34.32
C SER A 223 9.58 -1.98 -33.50
N ILE A 224 9.40 -2.40 -32.24
CA ILE A 224 8.47 -1.77 -31.29
C ILE A 224 8.92 -0.35 -30.92
N ILE A 225 10.21 -0.16 -30.61
CA ILE A 225 10.80 1.15 -30.26
C ILE A 225 10.70 2.12 -31.44
N GLU A 226 11.05 1.70 -32.66
CA GLU A 226 10.95 2.50 -33.88
C GLU A 226 9.51 2.98 -34.13
N ARG A 227 8.52 2.09 -34.06
CA ARG A 227 7.09 2.46 -34.19
C ARG A 227 6.64 3.45 -33.11
N PHE A 228 7.14 3.31 -31.89
CA PHE A 228 6.84 4.23 -30.80
C PHE A 228 7.48 5.60 -31.02
N LEU A 229 8.76 5.65 -31.42
CA LEU A 229 9.48 6.89 -31.70
C LEU A 229 8.89 7.63 -32.90
N ALA A 230 8.65 6.97 -34.04
CA ALA A 230 8.07 7.58 -35.23
C ALA A 230 6.65 8.13 -34.99
N LYS A 231 5.90 7.55 -34.06
CA LYS A 231 4.57 8.06 -33.63
C LYS A 231 4.67 9.21 -32.62
N THR A 232 5.68 9.20 -31.75
CA THR A 232 5.88 10.22 -30.71
C THR A 232 6.56 11.48 -31.25
N PHE A 233 7.47 11.29 -32.20
CA PHE A 233 8.21 12.32 -32.90
C PHE A 233 8.04 12.13 -34.41
N PRO A 234 6.87 12.47 -34.99
CA PRO A 234 6.71 12.50 -36.43
C PRO A 234 7.80 13.38 -37.04
N SER A 235 8.54 12.85 -38.02
CA SER A 235 9.59 13.62 -38.67
C SER A 235 8.96 14.70 -39.56
N ASP A 236 9.14 15.97 -39.19
CA ASP A 236 9.01 17.06 -40.15
C ASP A 236 9.92 16.72 -41.35
N SER A 237 9.39 16.83 -42.57
CA SER A 237 10.05 16.35 -43.80
C SER A 237 11.19 17.26 -44.28
N THR A 238 11.93 17.85 -43.34
CA THR A 238 12.97 18.87 -43.50
C THR A 238 14.25 18.53 -42.73
N SER A 239 14.22 17.59 -41.77
CA SER A 239 15.41 17.16 -41.04
C SER A 239 16.33 16.32 -41.92
N LYS A 240 17.52 16.84 -42.26
CA LYS A 240 18.59 16.06 -42.89
C LYS A 240 18.96 14.85 -42.01
N PRO A 241 19.25 13.67 -42.60
CA PRO A 241 19.80 12.56 -41.84
C PRO A 241 21.14 12.96 -41.19
N LEU A 242 21.38 12.52 -39.96
CA LEU A 242 22.69 12.69 -39.32
C LEU A 242 23.74 11.90 -40.10
N HIS A 243 24.77 12.60 -40.57
CA HIS A 243 25.96 11.95 -41.10
C HIS A 243 26.76 11.38 -39.93
N VAL A 244 26.65 10.08 -39.71
CA VAL A 244 27.60 9.34 -38.88
C VAL A 244 28.93 9.28 -39.65
N PRO A 245 30.07 9.72 -39.08
CA PRO A 245 31.38 9.48 -39.69
C PRO A 245 31.76 8.01 -39.56
N THR A 246 32.39 7.46 -40.60
CA THR A 246 33.05 6.15 -40.61
C THR A 246 34.48 6.25 -40.10
#